data_AF-I3WS47-F1
#
_entry.id   AF-I3WS47-F1
#
_cell.length_a   1.000
_cell.length_b   1.000
_cell.length_c   1.000
_cell.angle_alpha   90.00
_cell.angle_beta   90.00
_cell.angle_gamma   90.00
#
_symmetry.space_group_name_H-M   'P 1'
#
loop_
_entity.id
_entity.type
_entity.pdbx_description
1 polymer ?
#
loop_
_entity_poly.entity_id
_entity_poly.type
_entity_poly.pdbx_seq_one_letter_code
_entity_poly.pdbx_strand_id
1 'polypeptide(L)'
;TNLAVTQAVEVQGFYYAPDPSSQIACTIGGNVAENSGGVHCLKYGLTTNNLLGAKLVLVNGDLVELGGKAFDPPGYDLLGIVTGSEGLLGIVVEVTVRLRRKPKTARALLIGFDDVSKAGACVGAIIAAGIIPAGLEMMDKIAVHAAEAFCKPGYPLDAEALLIAELDGPEIEVDDLVQRVEAIARAAGATFLRASTHEAERLQFWAGRKAAFPAMGGLAPDYLCMDGTIPRARLPEVIEGI
;
A
#
# COMPACT_ATOMS: atom_id res chain seq x y z
N THR A 1 5.43 -11.80 12.76
CA THR A 1 5.49 -11.10 11.46
C THR A 1 4.74 -9.78 11.57
N ASN A 2 4.80 -8.91 10.56
CA ASN A 2 3.98 -7.71 10.48
C ASN A 2 2.49 -8.03 10.69
N LEU A 3 1.97 -8.98 9.91
CA LEU A 3 0.56 -9.38 9.96
C LEU A 3 0.12 -9.89 11.34
N ALA A 4 1.03 -10.53 12.09
CA ALA A 4 0.76 -11.01 13.43
C ALA A 4 0.39 -9.90 14.42
N VAL A 5 0.82 -8.65 14.18
CA VAL A 5 0.41 -7.49 14.98
C VAL A 5 -1.09 -7.25 14.86
N THR A 6 -1.62 -7.25 13.62
CA THR A 6 -3.05 -7.09 13.37
C THR A 6 -3.85 -8.27 13.93
N GLN A 7 -3.40 -9.51 13.70
CA GLN A 7 -4.07 -10.71 14.22
C GLN A 7 -4.19 -10.70 15.75
N ALA A 8 -3.19 -10.15 16.46
CA ALA A 8 -3.22 -10.06 17.91
C ALA A 8 -4.30 -9.09 18.46
N VAL A 9 -4.80 -8.16 17.64
CA VAL A 9 -5.70 -7.07 18.09
C VAL A 9 -7.01 -6.98 17.32
N GLU A 10 -7.19 -7.78 16.25
CA GLU A 10 -8.37 -7.69 15.37
C GLU A 10 -9.69 -8.02 16.06
N VAL A 11 -9.69 -8.88 17.08
CA VAL A 11 -10.86 -9.21 17.90
C VAL A 11 -11.42 -7.98 18.62
N GLN A 12 -10.57 -6.99 18.88
CA GLN A 12 -10.95 -5.72 19.51
C GLN A 12 -11.35 -4.65 18.47
N GLY A 13 -11.37 -5.00 17.18
CA GLY A 13 -11.69 -4.09 16.08
C GLY A 13 -10.54 -3.16 15.68
N PHE A 14 -9.30 -3.50 16.03
CA PHE A 14 -8.11 -2.73 15.68
C PHE A 14 -7.23 -3.43 14.65
N TYR A 15 -6.33 -2.68 14.02
CA TYR A 15 -5.29 -3.20 13.13
C TYR A 15 -4.04 -2.30 13.13
N TYR A 16 -2.92 -2.86 12.66
CA TYR A 16 -1.71 -2.12 12.30
C TYR A 16 -1.74 -1.78 10.80
N ALA A 17 -1.54 -0.50 10.46
CA ALA A 17 -1.87 -0.02 9.12
C ALA A 17 -0.85 -0.33 8.02
N PRO A 18 0.49 -0.22 8.24
CA PRO A 18 1.48 -0.59 7.24
C PRO A 18 1.38 -2.06 6.85
N ASP A 19 1.05 -2.32 5.58
CA ASP A 19 0.76 -3.65 5.04
C ASP A 19 1.64 -4.00 3.81
N PRO A 20 2.97 -4.09 3.97
CA PRO A 20 3.85 -4.43 2.87
C PRO A 20 3.42 -5.76 2.24
N SER A 21 3.64 -5.96 0.93
CA SER A 21 3.27 -7.21 0.26
C SER A 21 3.88 -8.45 0.93
N SER A 22 5.03 -8.29 1.59
CA SER A 22 5.71 -9.31 2.38
C SER A 22 5.18 -9.50 3.81
N GLN A 23 4.06 -8.87 4.21
CA GLN A 23 3.52 -8.86 5.59
C GLN A 23 3.36 -10.24 6.25
N ILE A 24 3.18 -11.28 5.44
CA ILE A 24 3.08 -12.67 5.90
C ILE A 24 4.42 -13.25 6.36
N ALA A 25 5.54 -12.65 5.97
CA ALA A 25 6.91 -13.12 6.20
C ALA A 25 7.80 -12.08 6.90
N CYS A 26 7.65 -10.78 6.60
CA CYS A 26 8.50 -9.74 7.19
C CYS A 26 8.24 -9.58 8.69
N THR A 27 9.28 -9.18 9.42
CA THR A 27 9.23 -8.92 10.86
C THR A 27 8.95 -7.44 11.11
N ILE A 28 8.40 -7.12 12.28
CA ILE A 28 8.11 -5.72 12.62
C ILE A 28 9.39 -4.90 12.81
N GLY A 29 10.46 -5.51 13.36
CA GLY A 29 11.78 -4.88 13.46
C GLY A 29 12.40 -4.60 12.08
N GLY A 30 12.24 -5.54 11.13
CA GLY A 30 12.63 -5.32 9.74
C GLY A 30 11.83 -4.18 9.09
N ASN A 31 10.53 -4.06 9.37
CA ASN A 31 9.75 -2.92 8.86
C ASN A 31 10.23 -1.58 9.40
N VAL A 32 10.66 -1.52 10.67
CA VAL A 32 11.28 -0.32 11.23
C VAL A 32 12.61 -0.03 10.52
N ALA A 33 13.48 -1.04 10.38
CA ALA A 33 14.78 -0.89 9.72
C ALA A 33 14.67 -0.43 8.26
N GLU A 34 13.63 -0.85 7.53
CA GLU A 34 13.41 -0.50 6.12
C GLU A 34 12.43 0.66 5.92
N ASN A 35 11.89 1.25 6.99
CA ASN A 35 10.76 2.18 6.95
C ASN A 35 9.62 1.68 6.03
N SER A 36 9.26 0.40 6.14
CA SER A 36 8.39 -0.26 5.16
C SER A 36 7.06 0.47 4.99
N GLY A 37 6.65 0.62 3.73
CA GLY A 37 5.32 1.07 3.36
C GLY A 37 4.35 -0.09 3.14
N GLY A 38 3.56 0.01 2.09
CA GLY A 38 2.54 -0.96 1.72
C GLY A 38 1.47 -0.28 0.88
N VAL A 39 0.47 -1.07 0.48
CA VAL A 39 -0.65 -0.58 -0.34
C VAL A 39 -1.33 0.61 0.31
N HIS A 40 -1.49 0.58 1.63
CA HIS A 40 -2.27 1.60 2.32
C HIS A 40 -1.47 2.79 2.84
N CYS A 41 -0.19 2.91 2.45
CA CYS A 41 0.66 3.99 2.93
C CYS A 41 0.23 5.38 2.46
N LEU A 42 -0.51 5.47 1.34
CA LEU A 42 -1.03 6.73 0.81
C LEU A 42 -1.92 7.45 1.83
N LYS A 43 -2.84 6.72 2.48
CA LYS A 43 -3.76 7.28 3.49
C LYS A 43 -3.20 7.18 4.90
N TYR A 44 -2.49 6.10 5.21
CA TYR A 44 -2.12 5.77 6.59
C TYR A 44 -0.65 5.97 6.95
N GLY A 45 0.18 6.35 5.98
CA GLY A 45 1.61 6.58 6.16
C GLY A 45 2.44 5.30 6.16
N LEU A 46 3.74 5.49 6.23
CA LEU A 46 4.75 4.43 6.32
C LEU A 46 4.92 3.94 7.77
N THR A 47 5.86 3.03 7.99
CA THR A 47 6.21 2.55 9.33
C THR A 47 6.58 3.70 10.28
N THR A 48 7.35 4.69 9.82
CA THR A 48 7.70 5.89 10.61
C THR A 48 6.46 6.63 11.18
N ASN A 49 5.38 6.72 10.40
CA ASN A 49 4.15 7.41 10.84
C ASN A 49 3.31 6.59 11.84
N ASN A 50 3.58 5.29 11.94
CA ASN A 50 2.85 4.34 12.77
C ASN A 50 3.70 3.79 13.93
N LEU A 51 4.94 4.23 14.08
CA LEU A 51 5.84 3.91 15.19
C LEU A 51 5.69 4.96 16.29
N LEU A 52 5.51 4.52 17.53
CA LEU A 52 5.44 5.39 18.71
C LEU A 52 6.67 5.22 19.63
N GLY A 53 7.32 4.07 19.57
CA GLY A 53 8.54 3.79 20.32
C GLY A 53 9.28 2.55 19.82
N ALA A 54 10.56 2.46 20.14
CA ALA A 54 11.40 1.31 19.82
C ALA A 54 12.46 1.09 20.90
N LYS A 55 12.83 -0.16 21.13
CA LYS A 55 14.04 -0.52 21.89
C LYS A 55 15.07 -1.09 20.94
N LEU A 56 16.29 -0.59 21.04
CA LEU A 56 17.41 -0.97 20.19
C LEU A 56 18.60 -1.42 21.03
N VAL A 57 19.27 -2.47 20.60
CA VAL A 57 20.59 -2.84 21.10
C VAL A 57 21.64 -2.21 20.18
N LEU A 58 22.44 -1.30 20.71
CA LEU A 58 23.51 -0.64 19.97
C LEU A 58 24.72 -1.56 19.76
N VAL A 59 25.65 -1.14 18.90
CA VAL A 59 26.87 -1.91 18.60
C VAL A 59 27.76 -2.17 19.83
N ASN A 60 27.70 -1.31 20.84
CA ASN A 60 28.41 -1.49 22.11
C ASN A 60 27.67 -2.39 23.11
N GLY A 61 26.49 -2.91 22.74
CA GLY A 61 25.67 -3.77 23.59
C GLY A 61 24.64 -3.03 24.46
N ASP A 62 24.65 -1.69 24.47
CA ASP A 62 23.71 -0.92 25.28
C ASP A 62 22.28 -1.03 24.73
N LEU A 63 21.32 -1.20 25.63
CA LEU A 63 19.90 -1.10 25.32
C LEU A 63 19.45 0.35 25.42
N VAL A 64 18.95 0.91 24.32
CA VAL A 64 18.36 2.25 24.26
C VAL A 64 16.87 2.15 24.01
N GLU A 65 16.09 2.95 24.72
CA GLU A 65 14.65 3.10 24.51
C GLU A 65 14.36 4.48 23.92
N LEU A 66 13.64 4.50 22.79
CA LEU A 66 13.23 5.72 22.09
C LEU A 66 11.71 5.79 22.04
N GLY A 67 11.15 6.97 22.28
CA GLY A 67 9.70 7.20 22.28
C GLY A 67 8.97 6.46 23.40
N GLY A 68 7.76 5.96 23.11
CA GLY A 68 6.94 5.25 24.07
C GLY A 68 5.47 5.23 23.68
N LYS A 69 4.56 5.29 24.67
CA LYS A 69 3.11 5.31 24.43
C LYS A 69 2.54 6.71 24.15
N ALA A 70 3.34 7.75 24.37
CA ALA A 70 2.94 9.13 24.09
C ALA A 70 3.00 9.41 22.59
N PHE A 71 2.08 10.22 22.07
CA PHE A 71 2.06 10.55 20.64
C PHE A 71 3.13 11.58 20.24
N ASP A 72 3.52 12.46 21.17
CA ASP A 72 4.48 13.54 20.93
C ASP A 72 5.34 13.76 22.19
N PRO A 73 6.43 12.99 22.35
CA PRO A 73 7.34 13.16 23.48
C PRO A 73 8.22 14.41 23.29
N PRO A 74 8.58 15.14 24.36
CA PRO A 74 9.47 16.29 24.24
C PRO A 74 10.88 15.87 23.81
N GLY A 75 11.58 16.74 23.09
CA GLY A 75 12.97 16.53 22.67
C GLY A 75 13.10 16.28 21.17
N TYR A 76 14.17 15.59 20.77
CA TYR A 76 14.42 15.25 19.37
C TYR A 76 13.64 14.00 18.96
N ASP A 77 13.14 13.99 17.72
CA ASP A 77 12.59 12.78 17.11
C ASP A 77 13.72 11.83 16.70
N LEU A 78 14.22 11.07 17.68
CA LEU A 78 15.21 10.03 17.46
C LEU A 78 14.62 8.77 16.80
N LEU A 79 13.29 8.61 16.81
CA LEU A 79 12.62 7.52 16.10
C LEU A 79 12.76 7.68 14.59
N GLY A 80 12.64 8.92 14.10
CA GLY A 80 12.89 9.25 12.70
C GLY A 80 14.31 8.93 12.21
N ILE A 81 15.31 8.89 13.09
CA ILE A 81 16.71 8.55 12.75
C ILE A 81 16.90 7.04 12.62
N VAL A 82 16.30 6.26 13.53
CA VAL A 82 16.44 4.80 13.52
C VAL A 82 15.55 4.11 12.49
N THR A 83 14.46 4.76 12.09
CA THR A 83 13.53 4.21 11.10
C THR A 83 14.10 4.39 9.70
N GLY A 84 14.25 3.31 8.94
CA GLY A 84 14.95 3.33 7.65
C GLY A 84 16.48 3.23 7.77
N SER A 85 17.02 2.91 8.95
CA SER A 85 18.47 2.83 9.13
C SER A 85 19.10 1.52 8.63
N GLU A 86 18.31 0.57 8.13
CA GLU A 86 18.75 -0.74 7.65
C GLU A 86 19.58 -1.53 8.70
N GLY A 87 19.30 -1.31 9.99
CA GLY A 87 20.03 -1.93 11.10
C GLY A 87 21.43 -1.35 11.39
N LEU A 88 21.88 -0.34 10.64
CA LEU A 88 23.22 0.27 10.78
C LEU A 88 23.43 1.01 12.10
N LEU A 89 22.35 1.41 12.79
CA LEU A 89 22.39 2.14 14.06
C LEU A 89 22.11 1.27 15.29
N GLY A 90 21.77 0.00 15.09
CA GLY A 90 21.44 -0.94 16.16
C GLY A 90 20.38 -1.96 15.74
N ILE A 91 20.16 -2.94 16.60
CA ILE A 91 19.20 -4.03 16.38
C ILE A 91 17.91 -3.71 17.12
N VAL A 92 16.80 -3.53 16.39
CA VAL A 92 15.47 -3.33 16.98
C VAL A 92 15.00 -4.63 17.64
N VAL A 93 14.71 -4.58 18.94
CA VAL A 93 14.28 -5.75 19.75
C VAL A 93 12.85 -5.65 20.26
N GLU A 94 12.30 -4.43 20.40
CA GLU A 94 10.92 -4.18 20.82
C GLU A 94 10.39 -2.95 20.08
N VAL A 95 9.09 -2.93 19.78
CA VAL A 95 8.43 -1.79 19.13
C VAL A 95 7.09 -1.49 19.81
N THR A 96 6.78 -0.21 19.94
CA THR A 96 5.45 0.29 20.28
C THR A 96 4.85 0.92 19.04
N VAL A 97 3.73 0.40 18.56
CA VAL A 97 3.07 0.86 17.34
C VAL A 97 1.73 1.52 17.62
N ARG A 98 1.32 2.42 16.73
CA ARG A 98 -0.02 3.00 16.71
C ARG A 98 -0.99 2.01 16.09
N LEU A 99 -2.01 1.62 16.84
CA LEU A 99 -3.13 0.82 16.34
C LEU A 99 -4.28 1.73 15.89
N ARG A 100 -4.96 1.33 14.83
CA ARG A 100 -6.12 2.04 14.28
C ARG A 100 -7.37 1.18 14.39
N ARG A 101 -8.53 1.81 14.51
CA ARG A 101 -9.81 1.09 14.36
C ARG A 101 -9.96 0.67 12.91
N LYS A 102 -10.38 -0.58 12.69
CA LYS A 102 -10.71 -1.07 11.35
C LYS A 102 -11.84 -0.19 10.78
N PRO A 103 -11.71 0.29 9.53
CA PRO A 103 -12.79 1.04 8.88
C PRO A 103 -14.07 0.18 8.80
N LYS A 104 -15.23 0.82 8.93
CA LYS A 104 -16.53 0.11 8.86
C LYS A 104 -16.79 -0.46 7.47
N THR A 105 -16.40 0.30 6.45
CA THR A 105 -16.60 -0.03 5.04
C THR A 105 -15.30 0.19 4.30
N ALA A 106 -14.96 -0.74 3.40
CA ALA A 106 -13.92 -0.58 2.41
C ALA A 106 -14.44 -1.13 1.07
N ARG A 107 -14.20 -0.43 -0.03
CA ARG A 107 -14.52 -0.90 -1.40
C ARG A 107 -13.34 -0.62 -2.32
N ALA A 108 -13.02 -1.59 -3.17
CA ALA A 108 -12.00 -1.44 -4.21
C ALA A 108 -12.65 -1.36 -5.59
N LEU A 109 -12.17 -0.46 -6.43
CA LEU A 109 -12.56 -0.33 -7.83
C LEU A 109 -11.45 -0.89 -8.71
N LEU A 110 -11.81 -1.73 -9.67
CA LEU A 110 -11.00 -2.03 -10.84
C LEU A 110 -11.34 -1.04 -11.94
N ILE A 111 -10.32 -0.38 -12.48
CA ILE A 111 -10.45 0.66 -13.50
C ILE A 111 -9.47 0.34 -14.63
N GLY A 112 -9.99 -0.18 -15.74
CA GLY A 112 -9.19 -0.53 -16.91
C GLY A 112 -9.11 0.61 -17.91
N PHE A 113 -7.96 0.75 -18.55
CA PHE A 113 -7.67 1.71 -19.59
C PHE A 113 -7.05 1.01 -20.81
N ASP A 114 -7.35 1.52 -22.00
CA ASP A 114 -6.73 1.13 -23.27
C ASP A 114 -5.37 1.82 -23.51
N ASP A 115 -4.91 2.64 -22.56
CA ASP A 115 -3.69 3.41 -22.64
C ASP A 115 -3.13 3.72 -21.24
N VAL A 116 -1.82 3.57 -21.05
CA VAL A 116 -1.17 3.74 -19.74
C VAL A 116 -1.14 5.20 -19.30
N SER A 117 -1.01 6.14 -20.25
CA SER A 117 -1.01 7.58 -19.96
C SER A 117 -2.36 8.03 -19.38
N LYS A 118 -3.47 7.46 -19.86
CA LYS A 118 -4.83 7.71 -19.31
C LYS A 118 -4.96 7.24 -17.87
N ALA A 119 -4.40 6.07 -17.53
CA ALA A 119 -4.39 5.57 -16.16
C ALA A 119 -3.58 6.51 -15.23
N GLY A 120 -2.40 6.96 -15.67
CA GLY A 120 -1.60 7.95 -14.95
C GLY A 120 -2.30 9.30 -14.78
N ALA A 121 -3.01 9.78 -15.82
CA ALA A 121 -3.82 11.00 -15.74
C ALA A 121 -4.99 10.85 -14.74
N CYS A 122 -5.64 9.68 -14.71
CA CYS A 122 -6.69 9.36 -13.74
C CYS A 122 -6.17 9.44 -12.30
N VAL A 123 -5.00 8.86 -12.02
CA VAL A 123 -4.33 8.97 -10.70
C VAL A 123 -4.16 10.43 -10.31
N GLY A 124 -3.62 11.25 -11.22
CA GLY A 124 -3.46 12.69 -11.00
C GLY A 124 -4.77 13.40 -10.70
N ALA A 125 -5.83 13.09 -11.46
CA ALA A 125 -7.15 13.70 -11.32
C ALA A 125 -7.84 13.32 -10.00
N ILE A 126 -7.74 12.05 -9.55
CA ILE A 126 -8.27 11.60 -8.25
C ILE A 126 -7.66 12.43 -7.12
N ILE A 127 -6.32 12.54 -7.10
CA ILE A 127 -5.63 13.29 -6.04
C ILE A 127 -5.91 14.80 -6.15
N ALA A 128 -5.96 15.36 -7.37
CA ALA A 128 -6.29 16.76 -7.59
C ALA A 128 -7.71 17.13 -7.14
N ALA A 129 -8.64 16.17 -7.16
CA ALA A 129 -9.99 16.32 -6.62
C ALA A 129 -10.06 16.27 -5.09
N GLY A 130 -8.92 16.19 -4.40
CA GLY A 130 -8.82 16.11 -2.94
C GLY A 130 -9.22 14.75 -2.37
N ILE A 131 -9.31 13.71 -3.21
CA ILE A 131 -9.62 12.35 -2.78
C ILE A 131 -8.30 11.68 -2.41
N ILE A 132 -8.22 11.12 -1.19
CA ILE A 132 -7.08 10.33 -0.73
C ILE A 132 -7.57 8.88 -0.59
N PRO A 133 -7.39 8.04 -1.62
CA PRO A 133 -7.72 6.62 -1.54
C PRO A 133 -6.93 5.93 -0.42
N ALA A 134 -7.53 4.92 0.19
CA ALA A 134 -6.86 4.04 1.12
C ALA A 134 -5.69 3.34 0.42
N GLY A 135 -5.89 2.87 -0.82
CA GLY A 135 -4.86 2.37 -1.71
C GLY A 135 -5.11 2.82 -3.15
N LEU A 136 -4.04 3.08 -3.91
CA LEU A 136 -4.11 3.51 -5.30
C LEU A 136 -2.92 2.91 -6.06
N GLU A 137 -3.17 1.81 -6.75
CA GLU A 137 -2.13 0.93 -7.30
C GLU A 137 -2.39 0.64 -8.78
N MET A 138 -1.34 0.63 -9.59
CA MET A 138 -1.45 0.43 -11.04
C MET A 138 -0.62 -0.77 -11.50
N MET A 139 -1.11 -1.46 -12.52
CA MET A 139 -0.41 -2.53 -13.22
C MET A 139 -0.55 -2.34 -14.72
N ASP A 140 0.49 -2.68 -15.46
CA ASP A 140 0.47 -2.76 -16.91
C ASP A 140 -0.18 -4.08 -17.38
N LYS A 141 -0.38 -4.20 -18.69
CA LYS A 141 -0.97 -5.40 -19.30
C LYS A 141 -0.23 -6.69 -18.94
N ILE A 142 1.10 -6.66 -18.92
CA ILE A 142 1.90 -7.86 -18.64
C ILE A 142 1.64 -8.34 -17.20
N ALA A 143 1.70 -7.43 -16.22
CA ALA A 143 1.42 -7.77 -14.83
C ALA A 143 -0.05 -8.18 -14.61
N VAL A 144 -1.01 -7.57 -15.32
CA VAL A 144 -2.42 -7.96 -15.29
C VAL A 144 -2.60 -9.41 -15.75
N HIS A 145 -2.02 -9.78 -16.90
CA HIS A 145 -2.09 -11.14 -17.42
C HIS A 145 -1.39 -12.15 -16.51
N ALA A 146 -0.22 -11.79 -15.95
CA ALA A 146 0.50 -12.63 -15.01
C ALA A 146 -0.33 -12.89 -13.74
N ALA A 147 -0.88 -11.84 -13.13
CA ALA A 147 -1.70 -11.96 -11.93
C ALA A 147 -2.99 -12.76 -12.19
N GLU A 148 -3.62 -12.58 -13.35
CA GLU A 148 -4.79 -13.35 -13.77
C GLU A 148 -4.49 -14.84 -13.92
N ALA A 149 -3.40 -15.19 -14.60
CA ALA A 149 -2.97 -16.58 -14.73
C ALA A 149 -2.63 -17.22 -13.36
N PHE A 150 -2.06 -16.44 -12.43
CA PHE A 150 -1.57 -16.94 -11.15
C PHE A 150 -2.69 -17.16 -10.11
N CYS A 151 -3.62 -16.21 -9.97
CA CYS A 151 -4.61 -16.25 -8.89
C CYS A 151 -6.04 -15.87 -9.29
N LYS A 152 -6.29 -15.59 -10.58
CA LYS A 152 -7.64 -15.32 -11.14
C LYS A 152 -8.45 -14.27 -10.35
N PRO A 153 -7.91 -13.06 -10.10
CA PRO A 153 -8.63 -12.00 -9.42
C PRO A 153 -9.80 -11.42 -10.24
N GLY A 154 -9.94 -11.79 -11.51
CA GLY A 154 -11.01 -11.35 -12.39
C GLY A 154 -10.72 -10.00 -13.03
N TYR A 155 -9.47 -9.80 -13.46
CA TYR A 155 -9.00 -8.58 -14.11
C TYR A 155 -9.41 -8.52 -15.59
N PRO A 156 -9.63 -7.31 -16.14
CA PRO A 156 -9.90 -7.13 -17.57
C PRO A 156 -8.62 -7.36 -18.40
N LEU A 157 -8.57 -8.46 -19.15
CA LEU A 157 -7.39 -8.86 -19.95
C LEU A 157 -7.18 -8.02 -21.21
N ASP A 158 -8.17 -7.24 -21.60
CA ASP A 158 -8.14 -6.29 -22.72
C ASP A 158 -7.61 -4.91 -22.33
N ALA A 159 -7.37 -4.65 -21.03
CA ALA A 159 -6.79 -3.40 -20.57
C ALA A 159 -5.26 -3.35 -20.82
N GLU A 160 -4.78 -2.21 -21.30
CA GLU A 160 -3.35 -1.89 -21.39
C GLU A 160 -2.80 -1.45 -20.02
N ALA A 161 -3.65 -0.85 -19.18
CA ALA A 161 -3.36 -0.55 -17.79
C ALA A 161 -4.58 -0.80 -16.89
N LEU A 162 -4.33 -1.32 -15.69
CA LEU A 162 -5.32 -1.50 -14.64
C LEU A 162 -4.95 -0.67 -13.42
N LEU A 163 -5.87 0.18 -12.99
CA LEU A 163 -5.79 0.91 -11.73
C LEU A 163 -6.74 0.26 -10.71
N ILE A 164 -6.24 0.03 -9.50
CA ILE A 164 -7.01 -0.40 -8.33
C ILE A 164 -7.08 0.78 -7.36
N ALA A 165 -8.29 1.28 -7.10
CA ALA A 165 -8.52 2.36 -6.15
C ALA A 165 -9.37 1.82 -4.99
N GLU A 166 -8.83 1.81 -3.78
CA GLU A 166 -9.58 1.47 -2.57
C GLU A 166 -9.99 2.71 -1.80
N LEU A 167 -11.25 2.72 -1.35
CA LEU A 167 -11.84 3.75 -0.53
C LEU A 167 -12.36 3.10 0.75
N ASP A 168 -12.04 3.68 1.90
CA ASP A 168 -12.47 3.17 3.19
C ASP A 168 -12.93 4.29 4.14
N GLY A 169 -13.82 3.94 5.06
CA GLY A 169 -14.43 4.90 5.98
C GLY A 169 -15.86 4.52 6.40
N PRO A 170 -16.67 5.51 6.82
CA PRO A 170 -18.11 5.38 6.94
C PRO A 170 -18.75 5.06 5.58
N GLU A 171 -19.78 4.21 5.58
CA GLU A 171 -20.45 3.73 4.36
C GLU A 171 -20.91 4.87 3.43
N ILE A 172 -21.57 5.89 3.98
CA ILE A 172 -22.04 7.06 3.20
C ILE A 172 -20.91 7.82 2.51
N GLU A 173 -19.73 7.89 3.13
CA GLU A 173 -18.56 8.55 2.55
C GLU A 173 -17.95 7.67 1.46
N VAL A 174 -17.82 6.37 1.70
CA VAL A 174 -17.32 5.42 0.70
C VAL A 174 -18.23 5.40 -0.54
N ASP A 175 -19.56 5.46 -0.37
CA ASP A 175 -20.50 5.54 -1.48
C ASP A 175 -20.31 6.79 -2.34
N ASP A 176 -20.19 7.97 -1.72
CA ASP A 176 -19.91 9.24 -2.42
C ASP A 176 -18.56 9.19 -3.15
N LEU A 177 -17.52 8.74 -2.46
CA LEU A 177 -16.17 8.67 -3.03
C LEU A 177 -16.11 7.70 -4.21
N VAL A 178 -16.81 6.56 -4.14
CA VAL A 178 -16.90 5.60 -5.26
C VAL A 178 -17.51 6.27 -6.49
N GLN A 179 -18.63 6.97 -6.33
CA GLN A 179 -19.28 7.68 -7.45
C GLN A 179 -18.36 8.75 -8.06
N ARG A 180 -17.65 9.50 -7.21
CA ARG A 180 -16.71 10.54 -7.66
C ARG A 180 -15.52 9.95 -8.39
N VAL A 181 -14.93 8.86 -7.89
CA VAL A 181 -13.82 8.17 -8.55
C VAL A 181 -14.27 7.57 -9.88
N GLU A 182 -15.46 6.96 -9.96
CA GLU A 182 -16.02 6.48 -11.22
C GLU A 182 -16.20 7.61 -12.24
N ALA A 183 -16.73 8.76 -11.82
CA ALA A 183 -16.90 9.92 -12.69
C ALA A 183 -15.56 10.43 -13.23
N ILE A 184 -14.54 10.54 -12.36
CA ILE A 184 -13.17 10.93 -12.76
C ILE A 184 -12.58 9.91 -13.73
N ALA A 185 -12.72 8.62 -13.45
CA ALA A 185 -12.21 7.55 -14.30
C ALA A 185 -12.85 7.57 -15.69
N ARG A 186 -14.18 7.76 -15.77
CA ARG A 186 -14.88 7.91 -17.06
C ARG A 186 -14.40 9.13 -17.83
N ALA A 187 -14.23 10.27 -17.16
CA ALA A 187 -13.71 11.48 -17.78
C ALA A 187 -12.26 11.32 -18.27
N ALA A 188 -11.47 10.49 -17.59
CA ALA A 188 -10.11 10.11 -17.99
C ALA A 188 -10.06 9.03 -19.10
N GLY A 189 -11.21 8.52 -19.55
CA GLY A 189 -11.30 7.55 -20.64
C GLY A 189 -11.19 6.08 -20.22
N ALA A 190 -11.57 5.73 -18.99
CA ALA A 190 -11.64 4.34 -18.56
C ALA A 190 -12.56 3.50 -19.47
N THR A 191 -12.07 2.35 -19.91
CA THR A 191 -12.79 1.39 -20.76
C THR A 191 -13.47 0.29 -19.96
N PHE A 192 -13.02 0.06 -18.72
CA PHE A 192 -13.60 -0.89 -17.79
C PHE A 192 -13.71 -0.27 -16.39
N LEU A 193 -14.84 -0.51 -15.71
CA LEU A 193 -15.09 -0.05 -14.35
C LEU A 193 -15.91 -1.09 -13.58
N ARG A 194 -15.39 -1.50 -12.42
CA ARG A 194 -16.09 -2.42 -11.51
C ARG A 194 -15.70 -2.14 -10.06
N ALA A 195 -16.68 -1.70 -9.27
CA ALA A 195 -16.55 -1.61 -7.82
C ALA A 195 -16.86 -2.96 -7.17
N SER A 196 -16.09 -3.34 -6.14
CA SER A 196 -16.35 -4.53 -5.34
C SER A 196 -17.69 -4.40 -4.60
N THR A 197 -18.50 -5.45 -4.59
CA THR A 197 -19.81 -5.47 -3.92
C THR A 197 -19.77 -6.08 -2.51
N HIS A 198 -18.72 -6.83 -2.19
CA HIS A 198 -18.52 -7.45 -0.89
C HIS A 198 -17.03 -7.64 -0.56
N GLU A 199 -16.72 -7.88 0.71
CA GLU A 199 -15.34 -7.97 1.22
C GLU A 199 -14.51 -9.03 0.51
N ALA A 200 -15.07 -10.21 0.21
CA ALA A 200 -14.33 -11.27 -0.48
C ALA A 200 -13.86 -10.85 -1.89
N GLU A 201 -14.67 -10.08 -2.63
CA GLU A 201 -14.30 -9.57 -3.95
C GLU A 201 -13.23 -8.48 -3.83
N ARG A 202 -13.36 -7.59 -2.85
CA ARG A 202 -12.33 -6.58 -2.54
C ARG A 202 -10.97 -7.24 -2.23
N LEU A 203 -10.98 -8.27 -1.39
CA LEU A 203 -9.77 -9.02 -1.04
C LEU A 203 -9.19 -9.77 -2.24
N GLN A 204 -10.04 -10.31 -3.11
CA GLN A 204 -9.61 -10.95 -4.35
C GLN A 204 -8.92 -9.96 -5.31
N PHE A 205 -9.42 -8.72 -5.44
CA PHE A 205 -8.75 -7.68 -6.22
C PHE A 205 -7.35 -7.39 -5.69
N TRP A 206 -7.18 -7.28 -4.38
CA TRP A 206 -5.87 -7.04 -3.78
C TRP A 206 -4.93 -8.25 -3.81
N ALA A 207 -5.47 -9.46 -3.74
CA ALA A 207 -4.68 -10.69 -3.85
C ALA A 207 -3.93 -10.73 -5.18
N GLY A 208 -4.58 -10.35 -6.29
CA GLY A 208 -3.94 -10.22 -7.60
C GLY A 208 -2.77 -9.25 -7.60
N ARG A 209 -2.98 -8.03 -7.11
CA ARG A 209 -1.94 -6.99 -7.09
C ARG A 209 -0.76 -7.36 -6.19
N LYS A 210 -1.01 -7.96 -5.03
CA LYS A 210 0.02 -8.45 -4.10
C LYS A 210 0.78 -9.66 -4.67
N ALA A 211 0.16 -10.43 -5.55
CA ALA A 211 0.76 -11.57 -6.23
C ALA A 211 1.49 -11.22 -7.54
N ALA A 212 1.49 -9.95 -7.98
CA ALA A 212 2.13 -9.56 -9.24
C ALA A 212 3.61 -9.96 -9.32
N PHE A 213 4.41 -9.71 -8.27
CA PHE A 213 5.83 -10.10 -8.24
C PHE A 213 6.07 -11.61 -8.36
N PRO A 214 5.47 -12.47 -7.51
CA PRO A 214 5.64 -13.92 -7.68
C PRO A 214 5.06 -14.43 -9.01
N ALA A 215 3.99 -13.81 -9.54
CA ALA A 215 3.45 -14.15 -10.85
C ALA A 215 4.43 -13.83 -11.99
N MET A 216 5.08 -12.66 -11.96
CA MET A 216 6.11 -12.26 -12.93
C MET A 216 7.32 -13.20 -12.89
N GLY A 217 7.73 -13.66 -11.71
CA GLY A 217 8.79 -14.68 -11.57
C GLY A 217 8.46 -16.03 -12.22
N GLY A 218 7.19 -16.29 -12.53
CA GLY A 218 6.77 -17.46 -13.32
C GLY A 218 6.93 -17.29 -14.82
N LEU A 219 7.05 -16.05 -15.33
CA LEU A 219 7.17 -15.74 -16.76
C LEU A 219 8.61 -15.74 -17.26
N ALA A 220 9.54 -15.26 -16.43
CA ALA A 220 10.95 -15.18 -16.77
C ALA A 220 11.82 -15.62 -15.57
N PRO A 221 12.92 -16.37 -15.82
CA PRO A 221 13.84 -16.76 -14.76
C PRO A 221 14.62 -15.56 -14.19
N ASP A 222 14.84 -14.54 -15.02
CA ASP A 222 15.57 -13.33 -14.67
C ASP A 222 14.58 -12.14 -14.60
N TYR A 223 14.42 -11.57 -13.41
CA TYR A 223 13.55 -10.42 -13.15
C TYR A 223 14.34 -9.31 -12.46
N LEU A 224 14.52 -8.18 -13.14
CA LEU A 224 15.13 -6.99 -12.56
C LEU A 224 14.03 -6.12 -11.92
N CYS A 225 14.01 -6.08 -10.59
CA CYS A 225 13.14 -5.18 -9.84
C CYS A 225 13.82 -3.82 -9.67
N MET A 226 13.13 -2.75 -10.03
CA MET A 226 13.56 -1.37 -9.75
C MET A 226 12.48 -0.67 -8.94
N ASP A 227 12.88 -0.03 -7.85
CA ASP A 227 12.03 0.83 -7.04
C ASP A 227 12.52 2.28 -7.16
N GLY A 228 11.59 3.21 -7.38
CA GLY A 228 11.92 4.59 -7.69
C GLY A 228 10.76 5.54 -7.46
N THR A 229 11.07 6.77 -7.07
CA THR A 229 10.09 7.84 -6.90
C THR A 229 10.07 8.74 -8.12
N ILE A 230 8.90 8.87 -8.74
CA ILE A 230 8.67 9.68 -9.94
C ILE A 230 7.77 10.86 -9.58
N PRO A 231 8.08 12.11 -10.02
CA PRO A 231 7.14 13.21 -9.89
C PRO A 231 5.80 12.85 -10.55
N ARG A 232 4.68 12.98 -9.83
CA ARG A 232 3.35 12.57 -10.33
C ARG A 232 3.02 13.05 -11.74
N ALA A 233 3.41 14.28 -12.08
CA ALA A 233 3.18 14.88 -13.40
C ALA A 233 3.98 14.23 -14.55
N ARG A 234 5.01 13.44 -14.23
CA ARG A 234 5.89 12.74 -15.17
C ARG A 234 5.63 11.23 -15.20
N LEU A 235 4.67 10.73 -14.43
CA LEU A 235 4.34 9.31 -14.36
C LEU A 235 4.03 8.71 -15.75
N PRO A 236 3.21 9.35 -16.62
CA PRO A 236 2.97 8.83 -17.96
C PRO A 236 4.25 8.68 -18.79
N GLU A 237 5.10 9.71 -18.80
CA GLU A 237 6.34 9.74 -19.57
C GLU A 237 7.32 8.64 -19.15
N VAL A 238 7.48 8.41 -17.84
CA VAL A 238 8.41 7.39 -17.36
C VAL A 238 7.90 5.99 -17.72
N ILE A 239 6.60 5.75 -17.66
CA ILE A 239 6.05 4.42 -17.97
C ILE A 239 6.10 4.12 -19.47
N GLU A 240 5.94 5.12 -20.34
CA GLU A 240 6.15 4.91 -21.79
C GLU A 240 7.59 4.54 -22.15
N GLY A 241 8.57 4.88 -21.30
CA GLY A 241 9.99 4.65 -21.54
C GLY A 241 10.55 3.33 -20.99
N ILE A 242 9.72 2.52 -20.31
CA ILE A 242 10.08 1.22 -19.71
C ILE A 242 9.37 0.09 -20.47
#